data_AF-A0A843HMB3-F1
#
_entry.id   AF-A0A843HMB3-F1
#
_cell.length_a   1.000
_cell.length_b   1.000
_cell.length_c   1.000
_cell.angle_alpha   90.00
_cell.angle_beta   90.00
_cell.angle_gamma   90.00
#
_symmetry.space_group_name_H-M   'P 1'
#
loop_
_entity.id
_entity.type
_entity.pdbx_description
1 polymer ?
#
loop_
_entity_poly.entity_id
_entity_poly.type
_entity_poly.pdbx_seq_one_letter_code
_entity_poly.pdbx_strand_id
1 'polypeptide(L)'
;MDLIFEFILIFVVYMIIMPAAYYVTEIKRPPKFLDFKPFNCRTCLTTWSLLFAYLGIGIAFNLWGFCIGGVILAGLTGIALYIDQKNKTIKIEDYGKLE
;
A
#
# COMPACT_ATOMS: atom_id res chain seq x y z
N MET A 1 7.62 -0.31 -25.81
CA MET A 1 6.77 0.61 -25.04
C MET A 1 7.70 1.66 -24.46
N ASP A 2 7.41 2.95 -24.60
CA ASP A 2 8.34 4.00 -24.17
C ASP A 2 8.44 4.04 -22.63
N LEU A 3 9.64 4.31 -22.11
CA LEU A 3 9.89 4.40 -20.65
C LEU A 3 8.97 5.42 -19.97
N ILE A 4 8.62 6.49 -20.68
CA ILE A 4 7.67 7.52 -20.23
C ILE A 4 6.27 6.92 -20.00
N PHE A 5 5.83 6.04 -20.90
CA PHE A 5 4.53 5.39 -20.79
C PHE A 5 4.49 4.44 -19.59
N GLU A 6 5.57 3.66 -19.35
CA GLU A 6 5.67 2.80 -18.17
C GLU A 6 5.59 3.62 -16.87
N PHE A 7 6.26 4.77 -16.81
CA PHE A 7 6.19 5.68 -15.65
C PHE A 7 4.78 6.22 -15.42
N ILE A 8 4.09 6.67 -16.47
CA ILE A 8 2.71 7.16 -16.38
C ILE A 8 1.80 6.04 -15.87
N LEU A 9 1.98 4.82 -16.39
CA LEU A 9 1.20 3.65 -15.98
C LEU A 9 1.38 3.36 -14.48
N ILE A 10 2.61 3.48 -13.95
CA ILE A 10 2.88 3.27 -12.52
C ILE A 10 2.05 4.25 -11.68
N PHE A 11 2.10 5.53 -12.03
CA PHE A 11 1.34 6.56 -11.30
C PHE A 11 -0.17 6.36 -11.40
N VAL A 12 -0.69 5.97 -12.57
CA VAL A 12 -2.13 5.72 -12.75
C VAL A 12 -2.60 4.58 -11.86
N VAL A 13 -1.87 3.45 -11.83
CA VAL A 13 -2.20 2.32 -10.96
C VAL A 13 -2.14 2.74 -9.49
N TYR A 14 -1.11 3.48 -9.09
CA TYR A 14 -1.00 4.02 -7.73
C TYR A 14 -2.22 4.87 -7.34
N MET A 15 -2.61 5.81 -8.20
CA MET A 15 -3.73 6.73 -7.97
C MET A 15 -5.09 6.03 -7.90
N ILE A 16 -5.24 4.84 -8.49
CA ILE A 16 -6.48 4.06 -8.42
C ILE A 16 -6.49 3.15 -7.18
N ILE A 17 -5.40 2.40 -6.95
CA ILE A 17 -5.36 1.37 -5.91
C ILE A 17 -5.30 1.97 -4.51
N MET A 18 -4.55 3.07 -4.32
CA MET A 18 -4.38 3.69 -3.01
C MET A 18 -5.73 4.19 -2.40
N PRO A 19 -6.56 5.00 -3.11
CA PRO A 19 -7.87 5.38 -2.59
C PRO A 19 -8.86 4.21 -2.54
N ALA A 20 -8.78 3.24 -3.46
CA ALA A 20 -9.63 2.05 -3.39
C ALA A 20 -9.35 1.21 -2.14
N ALA A 21 -8.07 0.96 -1.82
CA ALA A 21 -7.65 0.26 -0.61
C ALA A 21 -8.07 1.06 0.64
N TYR A 22 -7.91 2.38 0.63
CA TYR A 22 -8.39 3.25 1.72
C TYR A 22 -9.89 3.09 1.95
N TYR A 23 -10.70 3.22 0.89
CA TYR A 23 -12.16 3.11 0.95
C TYR A 23 -12.60 1.74 1.50
N VAL A 24 -11.98 0.65 1.04
CA VAL A 24 -12.27 -0.70 1.52
C VAL A 24 -11.94 -0.84 3.01
N THR A 25 -10.81 -0.28 3.46
CA THR A 25 -10.38 -0.40 4.85
C THR A 25 -11.24 0.42 5.83
N GLU A 26 -11.73 1.59 5.42
CA GLU A 26 -12.55 2.45 6.29
C GLU A 26 -14.03 2.04 6.32
N ILE A 27 -14.62 1.72 5.17
CA ILE A 27 -16.07 1.51 5.07
C ILE A 27 -16.46 0.07 5.31
N LYS A 28 -15.69 -0.89 4.77
CA LYS A 28 -16.02 -2.31 4.94
C LYS A 28 -15.44 -2.94 6.20
N ARG A 29 -14.54 -2.24 6.91
CA ARG A 29 -13.81 -2.74 8.09
C ARG A 29 -13.50 -4.23 7.97
N PRO A 30 -12.49 -4.61 7.16
CA PRO A 30 -12.19 -6.00 6.90
C PRO A 30 -12.09 -6.80 8.21
N PRO A 31 -12.51 -8.07 8.18
CA PRO A 31 -12.62 -8.86 9.39
C PRO A 31 -11.25 -9.00 10.08
N LYS A 32 -11.27 -8.92 11.42
CA LYS A 32 -10.09 -8.83 12.31
C LYS A 32 -9.03 -9.94 12.14
N PHE A 33 -9.35 -11.03 11.45
CA PHE A 33 -8.37 -12.08 11.15
C PHE A 33 -7.31 -11.66 10.12
N LEU A 34 -7.52 -10.54 9.41
CA LEU A 34 -6.52 -9.93 8.52
C LEU A 34 -5.64 -8.89 9.22
N ASP A 35 -5.87 -8.61 10.51
CA ASP A 35 -5.00 -7.77 11.35
C ASP A 35 -3.83 -8.61 11.92
N PHE A 36 -2.85 -8.92 11.07
CA PHE A 36 -1.60 -9.50 11.51
C PHE A 36 -0.65 -8.39 12.02
N LYS A 37 -0.62 -8.17 13.34
CA LYS A 37 0.41 -7.32 13.95
C LYS A 37 1.80 -7.84 13.53
N PRO A 38 2.74 -6.96 13.10
CA PRO A 38 2.76 -5.51 13.33
C PRO A 38 2.13 -4.64 12.22
N PHE A 39 1.58 -5.24 11.16
CA PHE A 39 0.97 -4.49 10.05
C PHE A 39 -0.56 -4.49 10.20
N ASN A 40 -1.17 -3.32 10.43
CA ASN A 40 -2.63 -3.25 10.41
C ASN A 40 -3.15 -3.69 9.05
N CYS A 41 -4.39 -4.19 9.03
CA CYS A 41 -5.08 -4.65 7.82
C CYS A 41 -5.08 -3.58 6.72
N ARG A 42 -5.05 -2.29 7.07
CA ARG A 42 -4.92 -1.18 6.12
C ARG A 42 -3.58 -1.16 5.39
N THR A 43 -2.48 -1.34 6.12
CA THR A 43 -1.13 -1.38 5.52
C THR A 43 -0.96 -2.62 4.68
N CYS A 44 -1.39 -3.77 5.21
CA CYS A 44 -1.34 -5.05 4.53
C CYS A 44 -2.15 -5.00 3.21
N LEU A 45 -3.44 -4.62 3.27
CA LEU A 45 -4.29 -4.58 2.09
C LEU A 45 -3.76 -3.60 1.03
N THR A 46 -3.28 -2.42 1.43
CA THR A 46 -2.77 -1.42 0.48
C THR A 46 -1.51 -1.91 -0.21
N THR A 47 -0.54 -2.43 0.56
CA THR A 47 0.73 -2.92 0.02
C THR A 47 0.53 -4.14 -0.87
N TRP A 48 -0.28 -5.12 -0.46
CA TRP A 48 -0.56 -6.30 -1.27
C TRP A 48 -1.37 -5.97 -2.52
N SER A 49 -2.36 -5.09 -2.43
CA SER A 49 -3.14 -4.69 -3.61
C SER A 49 -2.26 -3.99 -4.64
N LEU A 50 -1.36 -3.11 -4.21
CA LEU A 50 -0.38 -2.46 -5.10
C LEU A 50 0.57 -3.50 -5.70
N LEU A 51 1.12 -4.40 -4.88
CA LEU A 51 2.06 -5.42 -5.33
C LEU A 51 1.43 -6.34 -6.38
N PHE A 52 0.23 -6.87 -6.12
CA PHE A 52 -0.49 -7.74 -7.05
C PHE A 52 -0.94 -6.99 -8.31
N ALA A 53 -1.34 -5.72 -8.21
CA ALA A 53 -1.69 -4.92 -9.39
C ALA A 53 -0.47 -4.69 -10.29
N TYR A 54 0.68 -4.31 -9.72
CA TYR A 54 1.91 -4.10 -10.48
C TYR A 54 2.44 -5.39 -11.10
N LEU A 55 2.47 -6.49 -10.34
CA LEU A 55 2.91 -7.79 -10.86
C LEU A 55 1.93 -8.32 -11.90
N GLY A 56 0.62 -8.23 -11.67
CA GLY A 56 -0.40 -8.72 -12.59
C GLY A 56 -0.37 -8.01 -13.93
N ILE A 57 -0.34 -6.68 -13.93
CA ILE A 57 -0.27 -5.86 -15.15
C ILE A 57 1.09 -6.04 -15.83
N GLY A 58 2.18 -5.98 -15.07
CA GLY A 58 3.51 -6.08 -15.64
C GLY A 58 3.80 -7.45 -16.28
N ILE A 59 3.34 -8.55 -15.68
CA ILE A 59 3.45 -9.89 -16.28
C ILE A 59 2.54 -10.01 -17.51
N ALA A 60 1.29 -9.53 -17.44
CA ALA A 60 0.34 -9.62 -18.56
C ALA A 60 0.80 -8.89 -19.82
N PHE A 61 1.50 -7.76 -19.66
CA PHE A 61 2.00 -6.95 -20.78
C PHE A 61 3.51 -7.12 -21.03
N ASN A 62 4.19 -8.04 -20.32
CA ASN A 62 5.63 -8.31 -20.42
C ASN A 62 6.50 -7.06 -20.16
N LEU A 63 6.11 -6.24 -19.19
CA LEU A 63 6.76 -4.97 -18.82
C LEU A 63 7.61 -5.15 -17.55
N TRP A 64 8.87 -5.57 -17.74
CA TRP A 64 9.78 -5.84 -16.63
C TRP A 64 10.21 -4.58 -15.86
N GLY A 65 10.38 -3.45 -16.55
CA GLY A 65 10.70 -2.16 -15.93
C GLY A 65 9.58 -1.71 -14.98
N PHE A 66 8.35 -1.76 -15.47
CA PHE A 66 7.13 -1.56 -14.68
C PHE A 66 7.03 -2.48 -13.46
N CYS A 67 7.30 -3.79 -13.60
CA CYS A 67 7.29 -4.73 -12.46
C CYS A 67 8.28 -4.30 -11.37
N ILE A 68 9.54 -4.03 -11.74
CA ILE A 68 10.59 -3.69 -10.78
C ILE A 68 10.25 -2.36 -10.08
N GLY A 69 9.87 -1.33 -10.86
CA GLY A 69 9.49 -0.02 -10.32
C GLY A 69 8.27 -0.09 -9.41
N GLY A 70 7.26 -0.87 -9.82
CA GLY A 70 6.03 -1.09 -9.05
C GLY A 70 6.28 -1.82 -7.72
N VAL A 71 7.13 -2.86 -7.71
CA VAL A 71 7.50 -3.58 -6.47
C VAL A 71 8.26 -2.67 -5.51
N ILE A 72 9.22 -1.87 -6.01
CA ILE A 72 9.95 -0.90 -5.17
C ILE A 72 8.97 0.12 -4.57
N LEU A 73 8.07 0.67 -5.39
CA LEU A 73 7.09 1.65 -4.94
C LEU A 73 6.11 1.04 -3.92
N ALA A 74 5.64 -0.19 -4.14
CA ALA A 74 4.77 -0.89 -3.19
C ALA A 74 5.47 -1.13 -1.83
N GLY A 75 6.75 -1.52 -1.86
CA GLY A 75 7.58 -1.67 -0.66
C GLY A 75 7.76 -0.36 0.10
N LEU A 76 8.13 0.72 -0.59
CA LEU A 76 8.25 2.06 -0.01
C LEU A 76 6.92 2.54 0.60
N THR A 77 5.79 2.26 -0.08
CA THR A 77 4.45 2.58 0.41
C THR A 77 4.14 1.83 1.70
N GLY A 78 4.49 0.54 1.77
CA GLY A 78 4.32 -0.27 2.99
C GLY A 78 5.14 0.26 4.16
N ILE A 79 6.40 0.66 3.92
CA ILE A 79 7.26 1.26 4.94
C ILE A 79 6.68 2.61 5.41
N ALA A 80 6.24 3.47 4.48
CA ALA A 80 5.65 4.76 4.81
C ALA A 80 4.39 4.61 5.69
N LEU A 81 3.50 3.68 5.34
CA LEU A 81 2.30 3.37 6.13
C LEU A 81 2.63 2.77 7.50
N TYR A 82 3.68 1.94 7.59
CA TYR A 82 4.15 1.40 8.87
C TYR A 82 4.68 2.50 9.80
N ILE A 83 5.47 3.45 9.28
CA ILE A 83 5.99 4.59 10.05
C ILE A 83 4.84 5.51 10.49
N ASP A 84 3.89 5.82 9.60
CA ASP A 84 2.71 6.63 9.94
C ASP A 84 1.88 6.00 11.06
N GLN A 85 1.70 4.68 11.01
CA GLN A 85 1.03 3.93 12.09
C GLN A 85 1.80 4.01 13.40
N LYS A 86 3.11 3.76 13.38
CA LYS A 86 3.94 3.84 14.58
C LYS A 86 3.86 5.23 15.22
N ASN A 87 3.94 6.30 14.42
CA ASN A 87 3.85 7.68 14.90
C ASN A 87 2.46 7.99 15.49
N LYS A 88 1.38 7.43 14.95
CA LYS A 88 0.03 7.58 15.52
C LYS A 88 -0.13 6.80 16.82
N THR A 89 0.42 5.59 16.92
CA THR A 89 0.35 4.77 18.15
C THR A 89 1.14 5.39 19.30
N ILE A 90 2.36 5.91 19.04
CA ILE A 90 3.17 6.59 20.06
C ILE A 90 2.42 7.80 20.65
N LYS A 91 1.74 8.58 19.80
CA LYS A 91 0.93 9.71 20.26
C LYS A 91 -0.26 9.28 21.14
N ILE A 92 -0.80 8.08 21.02
CA ILE A 92 -1.93 7.64 21.87
C ILE A 92 -1.42 7.19 23.23
N GLU A 93 -0.27 6.49 23.30
CA GLU A 93 0.34 6.07 24.57
C GLU A 93 0.82 7.24 25.42
N ASP A 94 1.34 8.31 24.83
CA ASP A 94 1.75 9.51 25.58
C ASP A 94 0.58 10.24 26.24
N TYR A 95 -0.61 10.23 25.64
CA TYR A 95 -1.82 10.82 26.25
C TYR A 95 -2.43 9.94 27.34
N GLY A 96 -2.26 8.62 27.27
CA GLY A 96 -2.77 7.68 28.29
C GLY A 96 -1.90 7.55 29.55
N LYS A 97 -0.72 8.18 29.57
CA LYS A 97 0.17 8.24 30.75
C LYS A 97 0.03 9.53 31.56
N LEU A 98 -0.89 10.41 31.18
CA LEU A 98 -1.19 11.67 31.86
C LEU A 98 -2.41 11.59 32.80
N GLU A 99 -2.92 10.38 33.07
CA GLU A 99 -3.92 10.10 34.12
C GLU A 99 -3.28 9.52 35.38
#